data_AF-A0A182XJE7-F1
#
_entry.id   AF-A0A182XJE7-F1
#
_cell.length_a   1.000
_cell.length_b   1.000
_cell.length_c   1.000
_cell.angle_alpha   90.00
_cell.angle_beta   90.00
_cell.angle_gamma   90.00
#
_symmetry.space_group_name_H-M   'P 1'
#
loop_
_entity.id
_entity.type
_entity.pdbx_description
1 polymer ?
#
loop_
_entity_poly.entity_id
_entity_poly.type
_entity_poly.pdbx_seq_one_letter_code
_entity_poly.pdbx_strand_id
1 'polypeptide(L)'
;MRPTTIPGAPKSSAQFYTTWSGLDEDLRYQYLKSLSGKPMNTLLGASLSNEMLSELLHILHKRFIPDRAEVSHVLKEIVQNESIGILSLMMNKTDRDAVAALLKYMEANNSATKEDLDRIRHKLIS
;
A
#
# COMPACT_ATOMS: atom_id res chain seq x y z
N MET A 1 -23.66 6.66 7.63
CA MET A 1 -23.86 5.62 6.59
C MET A 1 -22.50 5.22 6.08
N ARG A 2 -22.21 3.92 5.94
CA ARG A 2 -20.98 3.47 5.27
C ARG A 2 -21.14 3.70 3.76
N PRO A 3 -20.12 4.20 3.04
CA PRO A 3 -20.20 4.40 1.60
C PRO A 3 -20.48 3.06 0.89
N THR A 4 -21.22 3.08 -0.21
CA THR A 4 -21.53 1.91 -1.05
C THR A 4 -20.96 2.00 -2.46
N THR A 5 -20.26 3.10 -2.77
CA THR A 5 -19.66 3.39 -4.08
C THR A 5 -18.17 3.65 -3.93
N ILE A 6 -17.39 3.31 -4.97
CA ILE A 6 -15.94 3.55 -5.00
C ILE A 6 -15.71 5.07 -5.02
N PRO A 7 -15.00 5.64 -4.03
CA PRO A 7 -14.75 7.08 -3.99
C PRO A 7 -13.89 7.55 -5.16
N GLY A 8 -14.02 8.84 -5.52
CA GLY A 8 -13.17 9.47 -6.51
C GLY A 8 -11.71 9.58 -6.09
N ALA A 9 -10.83 9.84 -7.06
CA ALA A 9 -9.40 10.04 -6.79
C ALA A 9 -9.20 11.22 -5.81
N PRO A 10 -8.40 11.06 -4.75
CA PRO A 10 -8.19 12.12 -3.79
C PRO A 10 -7.27 13.18 -4.40
N LYS A 11 -7.44 14.43 -3.97
CA LYS A 11 -6.64 15.58 -4.41
C LYS A 11 -5.56 15.96 -3.40
N SER A 12 -5.57 15.37 -2.21
CA SER A 12 -4.62 15.64 -1.13
C SER A 12 -4.51 14.45 -0.18
N SER A 13 -3.46 14.44 0.65
CA SER A 13 -3.25 13.42 1.68
C SER A 13 -4.33 13.40 2.75
N ALA A 14 -4.81 14.58 3.16
CA ALA A 14 -5.93 14.68 4.08
C ALA A 14 -7.23 14.08 3.49
N GLN A 15 -7.46 14.29 2.18
CA GLN A 15 -8.62 13.69 1.51
C GLN A 15 -8.47 12.16 1.38
N PHE A 16 -7.27 11.67 1.05
CA PHE A 16 -6.98 10.23 1.04
C PHE A 16 -7.29 9.62 2.41
N TYR A 17 -6.75 10.20 3.49
CA TYR A 17 -6.96 9.71 4.86
C TYR A 17 -8.44 9.70 5.27
N THR A 18 -9.14 10.81 5.03
CA THR A 18 -10.58 10.93 5.37
C THR A 18 -11.40 9.92 4.60
N THR A 19 -11.07 9.69 3.33
CA THR A 19 -11.73 8.68 2.50
C THR A 19 -11.42 7.29 3.08
N TRP A 20 -10.14 6.93 3.20
CA TRP A 20 -9.65 5.63 3.65
C TRP A 20 -10.22 5.18 5.00
N SER A 21 -10.27 6.09 5.97
CA SER A 21 -10.81 5.83 7.31
C SER A 21 -12.32 5.52 7.32
N GLY A 22 -13.05 6.00 6.30
CA GLY A 22 -14.48 5.72 6.14
C GLY A 22 -14.81 4.46 5.34
N LEU A 23 -13.81 3.78 4.74
CA LEU A 23 -14.00 2.59 3.90
C LEU A 23 -13.84 1.30 4.70
N ASP A 24 -14.61 0.28 4.31
CA ASP A 24 -14.37 -1.10 4.73
C ASP A 24 -13.31 -1.78 3.85
N GLU A 25 -12.96 -3.03 4.16
CA GLU A 25 -11.90 -3.76 3.46
C GLU A 25 -12.16 -3.91 1.94
N ASP A 26 -13.39 -4.23 1.55
CA ASP A 26 -13.77 -4.41 0.14
C ASP A 26 -13.65 -3.09 -0.63
N LEU A 27 -14.13 -1.99 -0.06
CA LEU A 27 -14.03 -0.68 -0.70
C LEU A 27 -12.60 -0.17 -0.70
N ARG A 28 -11.79 -0.44 0.34
CA ARG A 28 -10.36 -0.10 0.34
C ARG A 28 -9.62 -0.84 -0.78
N TYR A 29 -9.91 -2.12 -0.98
CA TYR A 29 -9.35 -2.90 -2.10
C TYR A 29 -9.70 -2.27 -3.46
N GLN A 30 -10.98 -1.99 -3.70
CA GLN A 30 -11.43 -1.38 -4.95
C GLN A 30 -10.87 0.04 -5.14
N TYR A 31 -10.78 0.80 -4.05
CA TYR A 31 -10.23 2.13 -4.05
C TYR A 31 -8.75 2.12 -4.45
N LEU A 32 -7.92 1.25 -3.87
CA LEU A 32 -6.52 1.10 -4.26
C LEU A 32 -6.38 0.69 -5.73
N LYS A 33 -7.23 -0.23 -6.23
CA LYS A 33 -7.23 -0.58 -7.66
C LYS A 33 -7.52 0.62 -8.55
N SER A 34 -8.45 1.49 -8.16
CA SER A 34 -8.78 2.72 -8.91
C SER A 34 -7.66 3.78 -8.91
N LEU A 35 -6.69 3.62 -7.99
CA LEU A 35 -5.52 4.50 -7.84
C LEU A 35 -4.25 3.91 -8.48
N SER A 36 -4.24 2.62 -8.85
CA SER A 36 -3.10 2.02 -9.55
C SER A 36 -2.81 2.78 -10.85
N GLY A 37 -1.53 3.10 -11.08
CA GLY A 37 -1.06 3.94 -12.18
C GLY A 37 -1.09 5.46 -11.91
N LYS A 38 -1.53 5.91 -10.74
CA LYS A 38 -1.45 7.33 -10.31
C LYS A 38 -0.32 7.53 -9.31
N PRO A 39 0.36 8.69 -9.29
CA PRO A 39 1.35 8.99 -8.26
C PRO A 39 0.66 9.04 -6.89
N MET A 40 0.92 8.04 -6.05
CA MET A 40 0.29 7.89 -4.72
C MET A 40 1.19 8.40 -3.61
N ASN A 41 2.49 8.54 -3.83
CA ASN A 41 3.45 9.04 -2.85
C ASN A 41 3.02 10.40 -2.24
N THR A 42 2.56 11.33 -3.08
CA THR A 42 2.03 12.65 -2.68
C THR A 42 0.63 12.56 -2.06
N LEU A 43 -0.16 11.54 -2.42
CA LEU A 43 -1.49 11.28 -1.86
C LEU A 43 -1.45 10.59 -0.50
N LEU A 44 -0.38 9.86 -0.18
CA LEU A 44 -0.16 9.36 1.18
C LEU A 44 0.43 10.48 2.04
N GLY A 45 1.46 11.17 1.53
CA GLY A 45 2.07 12.36 2.12
C GLY A 45 2.30 12.23 3.64
N ALA A 46 2.08 13.33 4.36
CA ALA A 46 2.19 13.38 5.82
C ALA A 46 1.05 12.64 6.56
N SER A 47 0.02 12.15 5.84
CA SER A 47 -1.12 11.46 6.45
C SER A 47 -0.91 9.96 6.60
N LEU A 48 0.22 9.42 6.10
CA LEU A 48 0.58 8.03 6.27
C LEU A 48 0.96 7.76 7.74
N SER A 49 0.12 7.03 8.45
CA SER A 49 0.35 6.57 9.82
C SER A 49 0.77 5.10 9.87
N ASN A 50 1.23 4.62 11.02
CA ASN A 50 1.58 3.21 11.22
C ASN A 50 0.37 2.28 11.01
N GLU A 51 -0.79 2.67 11.53
CA GLU A 51 -2.04 1.94 11.36
C GLU A 51 -2.42 1.85 9.87
N MET A 52 -2.40 2.98 9.17
CA MET A 52 -2.71 3.02 7.74
C MET A 52 -1.72 2.19 6.93
N LEU A 53 -0.42 2.27 7.21
CA LEU A 53 0.60 1.43 6.56
C LEU A 53 0.29 -0.06 6.76
N SER A 54 0.02 -0.45 8.00
CA SER A 54 -0.32 -1.84 8.34
C SER A 54 -1.56 -2.30 7.56
N GLU A 55 -2.62 -1.49 7.52
CA GLU A 55 -3.84 -1.79 6.76
C GLU A 55 -3.57 -1.93 5.25
N LEU A 56 -2.80 -1.01 4.67
CA LEU A 56 -2.41 -1.04 3.26
C LEU A 56 -1.69 -2.35 2.92
N LEU A 57 -0.67 -2.71 3.70
CA LEU A 57 0.11 -3.93 3.50
C LEU A 57 -0.77 -5.18 3.60
N HIS A 58 -1.66 -5.24 4.58
CA HIS A 58 -2.56 -6.37 4.76
C HIS A 58 -3.58 -6.50 3.62
N ILE A 59 -4.10 -5.39 3.09
CA ILE A 59 -5.05 -5.43 1.96
C ILE A 59 -4.33 -5.90 0.68
N LEU A 60 -3.13 -5.38 0.41
CA LEU A 60 -2.31 -5.85 -0.70
C LEU A 60 -2.05 -7.36 -0.56
N HIS A 61 -1.69 -7.83 0.63
CA HIS A 61 -1.43 -9.26 0.85
C HIS A 61 -2.69 -10.12 0.72
N LYS A 62 -3.79 -9.75 1.40
CA LYS A 62 -5.00 -10.59 1.50
C LYS A 62 -5.90 -10.53 0.28
N ARG A 63 -5.89 -9.44 -0.49
CA ARG A 63 -6.79 -9.24 -1.63
C ARG A 63 -6.06 -9.21 -2.96
N PHE A 64 -4.97 -8.45 -3.08
CA PHE A 64 -4.30 -8.33 -4.38
C PHE A 64 -3.58 -9.62 -4.80
N ILE A 65 -2.92 -10.33 -3.88
CA ILE A 65 -2.23 -11.58 -4.22
C ILE A 65 -3.22 -12.66 -4.69
N PRO A 66 -4.30 -13.01 -3.95
CA PRO A 66 -5.25 -14.02 -4.42
C PRO A 66 -5.93 -13.67 -5.73
N ASP A 67 -6.24 -12.38 -5.93
CA ASP A 67 -6.91 -11.89 -7.15
C ASP A 67 -5.94 -11.71 -8.34
N ARG A 68 -4.66 -12.04 -8.16
CA ARG A 68 -3.58 -11.84 -9.14
C ARG A 68 -3.51 -10.40 -9.67
N ALA A 69 -3.78 -9.44 -8.78
CA ALA A 69 -3.76 -8.03 -9.11
C ALA A 69 -2.33 -7.46 -9.10
N GLU A 70 -2.18 -6.29 -9.72
CA GLU A 70 -0.93 -5.54 -9.77
C GLU A 70 -0.64 -4.90 -8.39
N VAL A 71 0.51 -5.21 -7.79
CA VAL A 71 0.93 -4.74 -6.45
C VAL A 71 2.10 -3.75 -6.51
N SER A 72 2.94 -3.88 -7.54
CA SER A 72 4.22 -3.20 -7.63
C SER A 72 4.08 -1.69 -7.64
N HIS A 73 3.08 -1.14 -8.34
CA HIS A 73 2.87 0.30 -8.39
C HIS A 73 2.59 0.85 -7.00
N VAL A 74 1.60 0.27 -6.31
CA VAL A 74 1.18 0.72 -4.98
C VAL A 74 2.32 0.58 -3.97
N LEU A 75 3.03 -0.54 -3.96
CA LEU A 75 4.11 -0.77 -3.01
C LEU A 75 5.32 0.15 -3.27
N LYS A 76 5.65 0.42 -4.54
CA LYS A 76 6.69 1.40 -4.92
C LYS A 76 6.34 2.81 -4.43
N GLU A 77 5.09 3.22 -4.57
CA GLU A 77 4.63 4.53 -4.11
C GLU A 77 4.65 4.65 -2.58
N ILE A 78 4.28 3.58 -1.86
CA ILE A 78 4.39 3.53 -0.39
C ILE A 78 5.85 3.73 0.05
N VAL A 79 6.80 3.00 -0.54
CA VAL A 79 8.22 3.12 -0.14
C VAL A 79 8.89 4.42 -0.58
N GLN A 80 8.26 5.20 -1.45
CA GLN A 80 8.74 6.54 -1.78
C GLN A 80 8.34 7.58 -0.74
N ASN A 81 7.38 7.30 0.13
CA ASN A 81 6.96 8.22 1.18
C ASN A 81 8.12 8.51 2.16
N GLU A 82 8.26 9.78 2.56
CA GLU A 82 9.37 10.24 3.41
C GLU A 82 9.32 9.62 4.81
N SER A 83 8.13 9.38 5.35
CA SER A 83 7.93 8.83 6.70
C SER A 83 8.16 7.32 6.77
N ILE A 84 8.29 6.62 5.63
CA ILE A 84 8.32 5.16 5.60
C ILE A 84 9.46 4.56 6.42
N GLY A 85 10.61 5.24 6.51
CA GLY A 85 11.76 4.76 7.27
C GLY A 85 11.49 4.71 8.77
N ILE A 86 10.69 5.64 9.32
CA ILE A 86 10.30 5.61 10.74
C ILE A 86 9.13 4.62 10.93
N LEU A 87 8.19 4.59 9.99
CA LEU A 87 7.03 3.69 10.09
C LEU A 87 7.43 2.22 10.02
N SER A 88 8.43 1.85 9.22
CA SER A 88 8.89 0.47 9.10
C SER A 88 9.49 -0.09 10.40
N LEU A 89 10.03 0.78 11.26
CA LEU A 89 10.52 0.39 12.59
C LEU A 89 9.38 -0.04 13.52
N MET A 90 8.17 0.48 13.30
CA MET A 90 6.99 0.18 14.11
C MET A 90 6.18 -1.01 13.59
N MET A 91 6.55 -1.56 12.44
CA MET A 91 5.90 -2.73 11.86
C MET A 91 6.06 -3.97 12.75
N ASN A 92 4.93 -4.63 13.01
CA ASN A 92 4.90 -5.88 13.75
C ASN A 92 5.29 -7.06 12.85
N LYS A 93 5.32 -8.27 13.43
CA LYS A 93 5.68 -9.49 12.70
C LYS A 93 4.74 -9.76 11.51
N THR A 94 3.43 -9.59 11.69
CA THR A 94 2.42 -9.80 10.64
C THR A 94 2.62 -8.84 9.47
N ASP A 95 2.94 -7.57 9.74
CA ASP A 95 3.23 -6.59 8.70
C ASP A 95 4.47 -7.00 7.89
N ARG A 96 5.53 -7.47 8.57
CA ARG A 96 6.77 -7.94 7.93
C ARG A 96 6.54 -9.20 7.09
N ASP A 97 5.74 -10.14 7.59
CA ASP A 97 5.34 -11.34 6.87
C ASP A 97 4.53 -10.99 5.61
N ALA A 98 3.64 -9.99 5.71
CA ALA A 98 2.90 -9.46 4.56
C ALA A 98 3.84 -8.86 3.50
N VAL A 99 4.81 -8.03 3.90
CA VAL A 99 5.81 -7.48 2.95
C VAL A 99 6.63 -8.59 2.30
N ALA A 100 7.06 -9.60 3.05
CA ALA A 100 7.81 -10.73 2.50
C ALA A 100 6.98 -11.51 1.46
N ALA A 101 5.68 -11.72 1.70
CA ALA A 101 4.77 -12.33 0.74
C ALA A 101 4.59 -11.47 -0.53
N LEU A 102 4.44 -10.16 -0.37
CA LEU A 102 4.30 -9.20 -1.48
C LEU A 102 5.55 -9.16 -2.37
N LEU A 103 6.75 -9.13 -1.76
CA LEU A 103 8.02 -9.17 -2.50
C LEU A 103 8.15 -10.46 -3.32
N LYS A 104 7.85 -11.62 -2.72
CA LYS A 104 7.87 -12.91 -3.44
C LYS A 104 6.88 -12.94 -4.59
N TYR A 105 5.69 -12.40 -4.39
CA TYR A 105 4.67 -12.31 -5.44
C TYR A 105 5.12 -11.41 -6.59
N MET A 106 5.73 -10.25 -6.30
CA MET A 106 6.25 -9.35 -7.33
C MET A 106 7.41 -9.99 -8.12
N GLU A 107 8.30 -10.70 -7.44
CA GLU A 107 9.40 -11.45 -8.05
C GLU A 107 8.88 -12.57 -8.97
N ALA A 108 7.93 -13.38 -8.49
CA ALA A 108 7.35 -14.49 -9.26
C ALA A 108 6.61 -14.02 -10.54
N ASN A 109 6.03 -12.83 -10.50
CA ASN A 109 5.29 -12.27 -11.64
C ASN A 109 6.14 -11.37 -12.54
N ASN A 110 7.44 -11.20 -12.26
CA ASN A 110 8.32 -10.25 -12.96
C ASN A 110 7.73 -8.83 -13.03
N SER A 111 6.97 -8.42 -12.01
CA SER A 111 6.26 -7.13 -12.00
C SER A 111 7.13 -5.96 -11.51
N ALA A 112 8.36 -6.25 -11.06
CA ALA A 112 9.32 -5.24 -10.61
C ALA A 112 10.74 -5.70 -10.92
N THR A 113 11.66 -4.74 -11.07
CA THR A 113 13.08 -5.06 -11.27
C THR A 113 13.70 -5.56 -9.96
N LYS A 114 14.86 -6.21 -10.05
CA LYS A 114 15.62 -6.60 -8.86
C LYS A 114 15.96 -5.39 -7.97
N GLU A 115 16.32 -4.27 -8.59
CA GLU A 115 16.62 -3.00 -7.90
C GLU A 115 15.41 -2.48 -7.12
N ASP A 116 14.21 -2.54 -7.71
CA ASP A 116 12.97 -2.16 -7.03
C ASP A 116 12.70 -3.05 -5.81
N LEU A 117 12.85 -4.36 -5.97
CA LEU A 117 12.64 -5.34 -4.88
C LEU A 117 13.63 -5.11 -3.73
N ASP A 118 14.90 -4.88 -4.03
CA ASP A 118 15.93 -4.63 -3.03
C ASP A 118 15.70 -3.29 -2.31
N ARG A 119 15.27 -2.25 -3.03
CA ARG A 119 14.89 -0.97 -2.44
C ARG A 119 13.70 -1.10 -1.47
N ILE A 120 12.66 -1.83 -1.87
CA ILE A 120 11.48 -2.07 -1.02
C ILE A 120 11.89 -2.86 0.23
N ARG A 121 12.68 -3.93 0.05
CA ARG A 121 13.20 -4.75 1.14
C ARG A 121 14.02 -3.93 2.14
N HIS A 122 14.92 -3.10 1.64
CA HIS A 122 15.76 -2.25 2.49
C HIS A 122 14.94 -1.25 3.31
N LYS A 123 13.87 -0.69 2.73
CA LYS A 123 13.05 0.30 3.45
C LYS A 123 12.07 -0.29 4.47
N LEU A 124 11.54 -1.49 4.22
CA LEU A 124 10.43 -2.04 5.00
C LEU A 124 10.85 -3.17 5.96
N ILE A 125 11.93 -3.89 5.67
CA ILE A 125 12.33 -5.08 6.44
C ILE A 125 13.69 -4.90 7.11
N SER A 126 14.61 -4.16 6.48
CA SER A 126 16.00 -4.03 6.92
C SER A 126 16.21 -3.10 8.10
#